data_AF-A0A2S0PCS5-F1
#
_entry.id   AF-A0A2S0PCS5-F1
#
_cell.length_a   1.000
_cell.length_b   1.000
_cell.length_c   1.000
_cell.angle_alpha   90.00
_cell.angle_beta   90.00
_cell.angle_gamma   90.00
#
_symmetry.space_group_name_H-M   'P 1'
#
loop_
_entity.id
_entity.type
_entity.pdbx_description
1 polymer ?
#
loop_
_entity_poly.entity_id
_entity_poly.type
_entity_poly.pdbx_seq_one_letter_code
_entity_poly.pdbx_strand_id
1 'polypeptide(L)'
;MEKYSVGAYNDIRGMEAGMDAHHVGQKALMKEFIPDYYAMTAPAILVPRIGHKIKGPSGIFSRGVDGLKSPRDVLARDVRELRRVYPDIPNATLQHLIRMNKEAYPGAFGKTSYDVK
;
A
#
# COMPACT_ATOMS: atom_id res chain seq x y z
N MET A 1 -8.74 3.02 -16.87
CA MET A 1 -8.79 3.45 -15.45
C MET A 1 -7.68 4.48 -15.25
N GLU A 2 -7.86 5.53 -14.46
CA GLU A 2 -6.87 6.60 -14.38
C GLU A 2 -5.68 6.24 -13.48
N LYS A 3 -4.52 6.86 -13.78
CA LYS A 3 -3.31 6.79 -12.95
C LYS A 3 -3.65 7.16 -11.50
N TYR A 4 -3.19 6.34 -10.55
CA TYR A 4 -3.48 6.45 -9.12
C TYR A 4 -4.92 6.17 -8.67
N SER A 5 -5.73 5.54 -9.53
CA SER A 5 -7.00 4.97 -9.08
C SER A 5 -6.78 4.03 -7.90
N VAL A 6 -7.60 4.17 -6.87
CA VAL A 6 -7.59 3.34 -5.66
C VAL A 6 -8.82 2.43 -5.70
N GLY A 7 -8.63 1.16 -5.37
CA GLY A 7 -9.70 0.17 -5.38
C GLY A 7 -9.23 -1.18 -4.88
N ALA A 8 -10.12 -2.18 -4.90
CA ALA A 8 -9.71 -3.54 -4.57
C ALA A 8 -8.75 -4.05 -5.65
N TYR A 9 -7.76 -4.85 -5.25
CA TYR A 9 -6.73 -5.32 -6.18
C TYR A 9 -7.31 -5.97 -7.44
N ASN A 10 -8.32 -6.82 -7.31
CA ASN A 10 -8.97 -7.48 -8.44
C ASN A 10 -9.66 -6.52 -9.41
N ASP A 11 -10.17 -5.39 -8.92
CA ASP A 11 -10.93 -4.46 -9.73
C ASP A 11 -10.01 -3.58 -10.57
N ILE A 12 -8.76 -3.40 -10.14
CA ILE A 12 -7.83 -2.44 -10.78
C ILE A 12 -6.65 -3.13 -11.47
N ARG A 13 -6.38 -4.42 -11.22
CA ARG A 13 -5.26 -5.15 -11.84
C ARG A 13 -5.48 -5.34 -13.34
N GLY A 14 -4.44 -5.10 -14.14
CA GLY A 14 -4.45 -5.36 -15.58
C GLY A 14 -5.38 -4.46 -16.40
N MET A 15 -5.95 -3.42 -15.80
CA MET A 15 -6.90 -2.52 -16.45
C MET A 15 -6.27 -1.52 -17.40
N GLU A 16 -4.95 -1.29 -17.33
CA GLU A 16 -4.25 -0.28 -18.12
C GLU A 16 -2.83 -0.75 -18.49
N ALA A 17 -2.45 -0.57 -19.76
CA ALA A 17 -1.13 -0.96 -20.24
C ALA A 17 -0.04 -0.10 -19.60
N GLY A 18 1.09 -0.71 -19.21
CA GLY A 18 2.19 0.02 -18.56
C GLY A 18 1.94 0.40 -17.09
N MET A 19 0.79 0.02 -16.53
CA MET A 19 0.43 0.20 -15.14
C MET A 19 0.38 -1.14 -14.38
N ASP A 20 0.54 -1.08 -13.07
CA ASP A 20 0.39 -2.20 -12.16
C ASP A 20 -0.49 -1.80 -10.98
N ALA A 21 -1.32 -2.73 -10.51
CA ALA A 21 -1.94 -2.61 -9.20
C ALA A 21 -0.89 -2.93 -8.13
N HIS A 22 -0.62 -1.97 -7.26
CA HIS A 22 0.25 -2.14 -6.09
C HIS A 22 -0.61 -2.37 -4.86
N HIS A 23 -0.45 -3.54 -4.21
CA HIS A 23 -0.99 -3.78 -2.87
C HIS A 23 -0.39 -2.79 -1.90
N VAL A 24 -1.24 -2.12 -1.14
CA VAL A 24 -0.78 -1.15 -0.13
C VAL A 24 -0.75 -1.85 1.20
N GLY A 25 0.43 -1.88 1.81
CA GLY A 25 0.79 -2.93 2.75
C GLY A 25 1.46 -4.08 1.99
N GLN A 26 2.75 -4.33 2.25
CA GLN A 26 3.46 -5.47 1.70
C GLN A 26 2.69 -6.77 2.00
N LYS A 27 2.16 -7.39 0.94
CA LYS A 27 1.23 -8.53 0.98
C LYS A 27 1.60 -9.63 1.99
N ALA A 28 2.89 -9.99 2.06
CA ALA A 28 3.35 -11.05 2.96
C ALA A 28 3.18 -10.67 4.44
N LEU A 29 3.58 -9.45 4.81
CA LEU A 29 3.44 -8.93 6.18
C LEU A 29 1.97 -8.68 6.54
N MET A 30 1.18 -8.17 5.59
CA MET A 30 -0.25 -7.96 5.83
C MET A 30 -0.97 -9.28 6.11
N LYS A 31 -0.61 -10.36 5.41
CA LYS A 31 -1.14 -11.71 5.65
C LYS A 31 -0.73 -12.26 7.02
N GLU A 32 0.46 -11.91 7.50
CA GLU A 32 0.95 -12.31 8.82
C GLU A 32 0.23 -11.57 9.95
N PHE A 33 0.02 -10.25 9.79
CA PHE A 33 -0.54 -9.42 10.86
C PHE A 33 -2.07 -9.36 10.90
N ILE A 34 -2.76 -9.64 9.80
CA ILE A 34 -4.22 -9.53 9.70
C ILE A 34 -4.78 -10.92 9.33
N PRO A 35 -5.40 -11.64 10.28
CA PRO A 35 -5.86 -13.03 10.08
C PRO A 35 -6.74 -13.24 8.85
N ASP A 36 -7.65 -12.31 8.57
CA ASP A 36 -8.60 -12.42 7.45
C ASP A 36 -8.12 -11.68 6.19
N TYR A 37 -6.82 -11.41 6.08
CA TYR A 37 -6.26 -10.73 4.92
C TYR A 37 -6.40 -11.57 3.64
N TYR A 38 -7.22 -11.08 2.70
CA TYR A 38 -7.34 -11.64 1.37
C TYR A 38 -6.80 -10.69 0.31
N ALA A 39 -5.66 -11.07 -0.29
CA ALA A 39 -4.92 -10.19 -1.20
C ALA A 39 -5.68 -9.77 -2.46
N MET A 40 -6.71 -10.52 -2.86
CA MET A 40 -7.45 -10.22 -4.09
C MET A 40 -8.49 -9.12 -3.88
N THR A 41 -8.98 -8.94 -2.65
CA THR A 41 -9.90 -7.87 -2.27
C THR A 41 -9.21 -6.76 -1.47
N ALA A 42 -7.94 -6.96 -1.09
CA ALA A 42 -7.15 -5.97 -0.37
C ALA A 42 -7.06 -4.64 -1.15
N PRO A 43 -7.10 -3.49 -0.45
CA PRO A 43 -6.91 -2.18 -1.07
C PRO A 43 -5.58 -2.07 -1.84
N ALA A 44 -5.66 -1.48 -3.02
CA ALA A 44 -4.53 -1.28 -3.92
C ALA A 44 -4.63 0.09 -4.61
N ILE A 45 -3.50 0.49 -5.21
CA ILE A 45 -3.40 1.71 -6.02
C ILE A 45 -2.77 1.39 -7.37
N LEU A 46 -3.33 1.95 -8.44
CA LEU A 46 -2.79 1.80 -9.80
C LEU A 46 -1.60 2.73 -10.01
N VAL A 47 -0.41 2.17 -10.25
CA VAL A 47 0.84 2.92 -10.39
C VAL A 47 1.57 2.54 -11.67
N PRO A 48 2.44 3.41 -12.22
CA PRO A 48 3.31 3.03 -13.32
C PRO A 48 4.20 1.82 -12.99
N ARG A 49 4.56 1.02 -14.00
CA ARG A 49 5.52 -0.08 -13.83
C ARG A 49 6.92 0.42 -13.45
N ILE A 50 7.30 1.60 -13.95
CA ILE A 50 8.51 2.32 -13.54
C ILE A 50 8.30 2.84 -12.13
N GLY A 51 9.22 2.54 -11.21
CA GLY A 51 9.07 2.78 -9.78
C GLY A 51 8.50 1.58 -9.03
N HIS A 52 7.69 0.73 -9.67
CA HIS A 52 7.10 -0.46 -9.03
C HIS A 52 7.89 -1.75 -9.26
N LYS A 53 8.08 -2.13 -10.54
CA LYS A 53 8.82 -3.35 -10.95
C LYS A 53 10.12 -3.02 -11.65
N ILE A 54 10.18 -1.86 -12.30
CA ILE A 54 11.33 -1.37 -13.04
C ILE A 54 11.92 -0.19 -12.26
N LYS A 55 13.25 -0.15 -12.09
CA LYS A 55 13.91 0.97 -11.39
C LYS A 55 13.71 2.26 -12.18
N GLY A 56 13.13 3.28 -11.55
CA GLY A 56 12.96 4.62 -12.12
C GLY A 56 14.00 5.62 -11.60
N PRO A 57 13.86 6.92 -11.95
CA PRO A 57 14.74 7.99 -11.47
C PRO A 57 14.74 8.11 -9.94
N SER A 58 13.58 7.95 -9.31
CA SER A 58 13.44 7.88 -7.85
C SER A 58 13.66 6.46 -7.30
N GLY A 59 14.27 5.56 -8.05
CA GLY A 59 14.49 4.16 -7.66
C GLY A 59 13.24 3.28 -7.80
N ILE A 60 13.10 2.32 -6.90
CA ILE A 60 11.98 1.37 -6.81
C ILE A 60 11.47 1.32 -5.37
N PHE A 61 10.25 0.80 -5.13
CA PHE A 61 9.77 0.53 -3.77
C PHE A 61 10.76 -0.31 -2.96
N SER A 62 10.94 0.09 -1.70
CA SER A 62 11.60 -0.77 -0.73
C SER A 62 10.87 -2.11 -0.60
N ARG A 63 11.65 -3.19 -0.55
CA ARG A 63 11.18 -4.56 -0.28
C ARG A 63 11.58 -5.05 1.10
N GLY A 64 12.42 -4.27 1.80
CA GLY A 64 12.91 -4.60 3.13
C GLY A 64 11.77 -4.59 4.14
N VAL A 65 11.85 -5.54 5.08
CA VAL A 65 10.85 -5.71 6.14
C VAL A 65 11.37 -5.32 7.53
N ASP A 66 12.65 -4.95 7.61
CA ASP A 66 13.32 -4.62 8.85
C ASP A 66 12.62 -3.46 9.57
N GLY A 67 12.31 -3.67 10.85
CA GLY A 67 11.65 -2.67 11.70
C GLY A 67 10.14 -2.52 11.49
N LEU A 68 9.51 -3.30 10.59
CA LEU A 68 8.06 -3.31 10.43
C LEU A 68 7.43 -4.32 11.41
N LYS A 69 6.77 -3.83 12.46
CA LYS A 69 6.27 -4.65 13.57
C LYS A 69 4.75 -4.72 13.67
N SER A 70 4.04 -3.97 12.82
CA SER A 70 2.59 -3.87 12.85
C SER A 70 2.02 -3.54 11.48
N PRO A 71 0.73 -3.81 11.21
CA PRO A 71 0.06 -3.36 9.97
C PRO A 71 0.22 -1.85 9.73
N ARG A 72 0.23 -1.07 10.82
CA ARG A 72 0.42 0.37 10.80
C ARG A 72 1.79 0.75 10.26
N ASP A 73 2.85 0.06 10.67
CA ASP A 73 4.21 0.32 10.19
C ASP A 73 4.32 0.04 8.69
N VAL A 74 3.75 -1.09 8.24
CA VAL A 74 3.76 -1.47 6.82
C VAL A 74 3.00 -0.44 5.98
N LEU A 75 1.77 -0.08 6.38
CA LEU A 75 0.97 0.92 5.68
C LEU A 75 1.66 2.29 5.65
N ALA A 76 2.24 2.73 6.77
CA ALA A 76 2.93 4.01 6.86
C ALA A 76 4.19 4.04 5.98
N ARG A 77 4.95 2.94 5.92
CA ARG A 77 6.09 2.81 5.01
C ARG A 77 5.64 2.88 3.56
N ASP A 78 4.60 2.15 3.16
CA ASP A 78 4.16 2.14 1.76
C ASP A 78 3.63 3.50 1.30
N VAL A 79 2.89 4.21 2.15
CA VAL A 79 2.45 5.59 1.84
C VAL A 79 3.65 6.54 1.67
N ARG A 80 4.69 6.40 2.50
CA ARG A 80 5.93 7.19 2.36
C ARG A 80 6.65 6.87 1.06
N GLU A 81 6.77 5.59 0.73
CA GLU A 81 7.42 5.13 -0.51
C GLU A 81 6.63 5.56 -1.75
N LEU A 82 5.29 5.50 -1.71
CA LEU A 82 4.42 6.03 -2.76
C LEU A 82 4.73 7.50 -3.05
N ARG A 83 4.81 8.35 -2.02
CA ARG A 83 5.18 9.77 -2.18
C ARG A 83 6.58 9.96 -2.75
N ARG A 84 7.54 9.13 -2.33
CA ARG A 84 8.95 9.24 -2.75
C ARG A 84 9.14 8.83 -4.20
N VAL A 85 8.56 7.70 -4.59
CA VAL A 85 8.69 7.11 -5.92
C VAL A 85 7.83 7.85 -6.93
N TYR A 86 6.66 8.35 -6.51
CA TYR A 86 5.69 9.03 -7.34
C TYR A 86 5.29 10.38 -6.69
N PRO A 87 6.14 11.42 -6.82
CA PRO A 87 5.91 12.70 -6.16
C PRO A 87 4.67 13.43 -6.67
N ASP A 88 4.13 13.03 -7.82
CA ASP A 88 2.92 13.56 -8.43
C ASP A 88 1.62 12.89 -7.96
N ILE A 89 1.67 11.94 -7.01
CA ILE A 89 0.45 11.40 -6.40
C ILE A 89 -0.26 12.50 -5.59
N PRO A 90 -1.54 12.79 -5.89
CA PRO A 90 -2.31 13.74 -5.09
C PRO A 90 -2.44 13.27 -3.63
N ASN A 91 -2.27 14.19 -2.68
CA ASN A 91 -2.40 13.89 -1.26
C ASN A 91 -3.78 13.27 -0.92
N ALA A 92 -4.84 13.74 -1.59
CA ALA A 92 -6.19 13.21 -1.43
C ALA A 92 -6.28 11.72 -1.79
N THR A 93 -5.55 11.26 -2.80
CA THR A 93 -5.50 9.85 -3.20
C THR A 93 -4.86 8.99 -2.11
N LEU A 94 -3.77 9.46 -1.50
CA LEU A 94 -3.12 8.74 -0.39
C LEU A 94 -4.01 8.69 0.85
N GLN A 95 -4.72 9.79 1.14
CA GLN A 95 -5.71 9.82 2.24
C GLN A 95 -6.87 8.85 1.98
N HIS A 96 -7.37 8.79 0.73
CA HIS A 96 -8.39 7.84 0.34
C HIS A 96 -7.92 6.40 0.52
N LEU A 97 -6.71 6.09 0.06
CA LEU A 97 -6.10 4.76 0.20
C LEU A 97 -5.92 4.34 1.67
N ILE A 98 -5.50 5.26 2.54
CA ILE A 98 -5.39 5.02 3.99
C ILE A 98 -6.78 4.74 4.58
N ARG A 99 -7.79 5.53 4.20
CA ARG A 99 -9.17 5.34 4.67
C ARG A 99 -9.69 3.97 4.27
N MET A 100 -9.54 3.60 3.00
CA MET A 100 -9.97 2.30 2.48
C MET A 100 -9.30 1.12 3.20
N ASN A 101 -8.02 1.24 3.56
CA ASN A 101 -7.35 0.25 4.41
C ASN A 101 -7.99 0.13 5.80
N LYS A 102 -8.25 1.26 6.47
CA LYS A 102 -8.87 1.26 7.80
C LYS A 102 -10.29 0.69 7.80
N GLU A 103 -11.04 0.93 6.72
CA GLU A 103 -12.37 0.38 6.52
C GLU A 103 -12.32 -1.12 6.24
N ALA A 104 -11.37 -1.57 5.41
CA ALA A 104 -11.18 -3.00 5.10
C ALA A 104 -10.70 -3.81 6.31
N TYR A 105 -9.90 -3.21 7.19
CA TYR A 105 -9.35 -3.86 8.39
C TYR A 105 -9.56 -3.00 9.65
N PRO A 106 -10.78 -2.96 10.20
CA PRO A 106 -11.08 -2.18 11.39
C PRO A 106 -10.17 -2.57 12.57
N GLY A 107 -9.62 -1.56 13.26
CA GLY A 107 -8.75 -1.76 14.42
C GLY A 107 -7.29 -2.15 14.11
N ALA A 108 -6.99 -2.70 12.94
CA ALA A 108 -5.64 -3.21 12.61
C ALA A 108 -4.54 -2.14 12.59
N PHE A 109 -4.89 -0.87 12.34
CA PHE A 109 -3.96 0.25 12.22
C PHE A 109 -3.94 1.19 13.44
N GLY A 110 -4.57 0.78 14.54
CA GLY A 110 -4.50 1.49 15.82
C GLY A 110 -3.06 1.67 16.30
N LYS A 111 -2.79 2.68 17.13
CA LYS A 111 -1.55 2.67 17.92
C LYS A 111 -1.79 1.64 19.02
N THR A 112 -1.07 0.54 19.04
CA THR A 112 -0.91 -0.23 20.27
C THR A 112 -0.17 0.67 21.25
N SER A 113 -0.83 1.07 22.35
CA SER A 113 -0.11 1.58 23.51
C SER A 113 0.74 0.43 24.02
N TYR A 114 2.04 0.47 23.75
CA TYR A 114 2.97 -0.27 24.56
C TYR A 114 3.11 0.50 25.86
N ASP A 115 2.18 0.26 26.79
CA ASP A 115 2.42 0.52 28.20
C ASP A 115 3.53 -0.45 28.62
N VAL A 116 4.76 0.06 28.62
CA VAL A 116 5.85 -0.56 29.35
C VAL A 116 5.52 -0.36 30.82
N LYS A 117 5.07 -1.44 31.47
CA LYS A 117 5.21 -1.60 32.93
C LYS A 117 6.68 -1.69 33.29
#